data_AF-A0A208XZJ4-F1
#
_entry.id   AF-A0A208XZJ4-F1
#
_cell.length_a   1.000
_cell.length_b   1.000
_cell.length_c   1.000
_cell.angle_alpha   90.00
_cell.angle_beta   90.00
_cell.angle_gamma   90.00
#
_symmetry.space_group_name_H-M   'P 1'
#
loop_
_entity.id
_entity.type
_entity.pdbx_description
1 polymer ?
#
loop_
_entity_poly.entity_id
_entity_poly.type
_entity_poly.pdbx_seq_one_letter_code
_entity_poly.pdbx_strand_id
1 'polypeptide(L)'
;MIPSHWFRRIILIVFIMEVAGGILWVTGRLSTNPAAKPMTQALGSLIFLFGFYASAPLSARFLAPRPSRDAVLQERLARIVATVPDSRPVFLYDHADKEANTVGLLPSHSRIYVTTGLLASMSDEGMRGVIAHENAHVHERHIFATFTYACCFAVSSHLLDNNNFFFAAFLLFLGIRRYCEYRADAGAAQSVGREAMLTALRELAVLYPSKSWVRWFSFANAYPTLAMRMRAVETGRKALL
;
A
#
# COMPACT_ATOMS: atom_id res chain seq x y z
N MET A 1 -2.63 4.02 -3.48
CA MET A 1 -4.12 3.99 -3.49
C MET A 1 -4.57 3.59 -4.89
N ILE A 2 -5.80 3.08 -5.06
CA ILE A 2 -6.32 2.76 -6.39
C ILE A 2 -7.05 3.99 -6.94
N PRO A 3 -6.77 4.40 -8.19
CA PRO A 3 -7.41 5.55 -8.80
C PRO A 3 -8.90 5.34 -8.87
N SER A 4 -9.68 6.31 -8.43
CA SER A 4 -11.14 6.21 -8.42
C SER A 4 -11.74 7.56 -8.10
N HIS A 5 -12.95 7.84 -8.61
CA HIS A 5 -13.73 8.99 -8.16
C HIS A 5 -13.89 8.99 -6.64
N TRP A 6 -13.75 10.17 -6.02
CA TRP A 6 -13.84 10.37 -4.57
C TRP A 6 -15.13 9.76 -3.98
N PHE A 7 -16.24 9.82 -4.74
CA PHE A 7 -17.51 9.22 -4.36
C PHE A 7 -17.43 7.70 -4.13
N ARG A 8 -16.75 6.94 -5.02
CA ARG A 8 -16.56 5.49 -4.83
C ARG A 8 -15.69 5.19 -3.62
N ARG A 9 -14.70 6.06 -3.32
CA ARG A 9 -13.87 5.94 -2.12
C ARG A 9 -14.70 6.10 -0.86
N ILE A 10 -15.56 7.12 -0.81
CA ILE A 10 -16.45 7.35 0.33
C ILE A 10 -17.40 6.18 0.52
N ILE A 11 -18.05 5.69 -0.54
CA ILE A 11 -18.93 4.52 -0.44
C ILE A 11 -18.18 3.33 0.15
N LEU A 12 -16.97 3.04 -0.35
CA LEU A 12 -16.19 1.92 0.15
C LEU A 12 -15.78 2.11 1.62
N ILE A 13 -15.35 3.31 2.01
CA ILE A 13 -14.98 3.61 3.40
C ILE A 13 -16.18 3.44 4.33
N VAL A 14 -17.33 4.01 3.98
CA VAL A 14 -18.56 3.87 4.76
C VAL A 14 -18.98 2.40 4.84
N PHE A 15 -18.98 1.67 3.72
CA PHE A 15 -19.28 0.24 3.71
C PHE A 15 -18.36 -0.55 4.65
N ILE A 16 -17.05 -0.30 4.61
CA ILE A 16 -16.07 -0.94 5.49
C ILE A 16 -16.37 -0.62 6.96
N MET A 17 -16.67 0.65 7.28
CA MET A 17 -16.99 1.07 8.64
C MET A 17 -18.29 0.43 9.17
N GLU A 18 -19.35 0.40 8.35
CA GLU A 18 -20.63 -0.22 8.74
C GLU A 18 -20.50 -1.74 8.91
N VAL A 19 -19.76 -2.42 8.02
CA VAL A 19 -19.52 -3.86 8.15
C VAL A 19 -18.67 -4.16 9.39
N ALA A 20 -17.61 -3.40 9.65
CA ALA A 20 -16.78 -3.55 10.84
C ALA A 20 -17.60 -3.33 12.12
N GLY A 21 -18.36 -2.22 12.19
CA GLY A 21 -19.22 -1.89 13.32
C GLY A 21 -20.31 -2.93 13.54
N GLY A 22 -20.96 -3.41 12.47
CA GLY A 22 -21.95 -4.47 12.52
C GLY A 22 -21.38 -5.79 13.06
N ILE A 23 -20.19 -6.19 12.63
CA ILE A 23 -19.52 -7.39 13.15
C ILE A 23 -19.21 -7.24 14.64
N LEU A 24 -18.67 -6.10 15.07
CA LEU A 24 -18.39 -5.84 16.49
C LEU A 24 -19.67 -5.82 17.34
N TRP A 25 -20.75 -5.26 16.81
CA TRP A 25 -22.06 -5.26 17.46
C TRP A 25 -22.63 -6.68 17.59
N VAL A 26 -22.64 -7.47 16.51
CA VAL A 26 -23.12 -8.86 16.52
C VAL A 26 -22.29 -9.72 17.48
N THR A 27 -20.96 -9.69 17.37
CA THR A 27 -20.06 -10.45 18.25
C THR A 27 -20.19 -10.05 19.72
N GLY A 28 -20.44 -8.77 20.00
CA GLY A 28 -20.76 -8.30 21.34
C GLY A 28 -22.10 -8.80 21.90
N ARG A 29 -23.08 -9.09 21.03
CA ARG A 29 -24.39 -9.67 21.41
C ARG A 29 -24.35 -11.20 21.56
N LEU A 30 -23.50 -11.89 20.81
CA LEU A 30 -23.35 -13.34 20.88
C LEU A 30 -22.75 -13.82 22.21
N SER A 31 -21.86 -13.02 22.81
CA SER A 31 -21.26 -13.36 24.11
C SER A 31 -22.02 -12.72 25.27
N THR A 32 -22.88 -13.50 25.92
CA THR A 32 -23.59 -13.08 27.14
C THR A 32 -22.66 -12.97 28.34
N ASN A 33 -21.59 -13.77 28.40
CA ASN A 33 -20.56 -13.70 29.44
C ASN A 33 -19.61 -12.50 29.20
N PRO A 34 -19.52 -11.53 30.13
CA PRO A 34 -18.60 -10.39 29.99
C PRO A 34 -17.14 -10.78 29.80
N ALA A 35 -16.67 -11.86 30.43
CA ALA A 35 -15.28 -12.32 30.32
C ALA A 35 -14.94 -12.88 28.93
N ALA A 36 -15.93 -13.40 28.20
CA ALA A 36 -15.74 -13.96 26.86
C ALA A 36 -15.93 -12.94 25.73
N LYS A 37 -16.44 -11.74 26.04
CA LYS A 37 -16.71 -10.69 25.03
C LYS A 37 -15.46 -10.26 24.26
N PRO A 38 -14.31 -9.94 24.91
CA PRO A 38 -13.11 -9.54 24.19
C PRO A 38 -12.61 -10.59 23.19
N MET A 39 -12.66 -11.87 23.58
CA MET A 39 -12.24 -12.96 22.71
C MET A 39 -13.17 -13.11 21.50
N THR A 40 -14.48 -12.98 21.71
CA THR A 40 -15.48 -13.07 20.63
C THR A 40 -15.36 -11.90 19.65
N GLN A 41 -15.11 -10.68 20.16
CA GLN A 41 -14.88 -9.50 19.34
C GLN A 41 -13.54 -9.54 18.60
N ALA A 42 -12.50 -10.11 19.22
CA ALA A 42 -11.23 -10.39 18.56
C ALA A 42 -11.42 -11.35 17.38
N LEU A 43 -12.15 -12.44 17.57
CA LEU A 43 -12.49 -13.36 16.48
C LEU A 43 -13.27 -12.66 15.36
N GLY A 44 -14.28 -11.86 15.70
CA GLY A 44 -15.02 -11.05 14.73
C GLY A 44 -14.10 -10.11 13.93
N SER A 45 -13.16 -9.46 14.61
CA SER A 45 -12.18 -8.56 13.99
C SER A 45 -11.24 -9.31 13.03
N LEU A 46 -10.82 -10.52 13.38
CA LEU A 46 -10.00 -11.37 12.52
C LEU A 46 -10.76 -11.81 11.26
N ILE A 47 -12.03 -12.19 11.40
CA ILE A 47 -12.90 -12.52 10.26
C ILE A 47 -13.04 -11.32 9.32
N PHE A 48 -13.31 -10.14 9.90
CA PHE A 48 -13.40 -8.89 9.15
C PHE A 48 -12.09 -8.57 8.41
N LEU A 49 -10.95 -8.61 9.10
CA LEU A 49 -9.64 -8.31 8.50
C LEU A 49 -9.29 -9.29 7.39
N PHE A 50 -9.55 -10.59 7.60
CA PHE A 50 -9.36 -11.59 6.56
C PHE A 50 -10.24 -11.28 5.34
N GLY A 51 -11.53 -11.03 5.54
CA GLY A 51 -12.46 -10.65 4.46
C GLY A 51 -12.02 -9.38 3.74
N PHE A 52 -11.57 -8.35 4.46
CA PHE A 52 -11.08 -7.10 3.90
C PHE A 52 -9.84 -7.29 3.02
N TYR A 53 -8.81 -8.00 3.51
CA TYR A 53 -7.59 -8.23 2.74
C TYR A 53 -7.80 -9.23 1.59
N ALA A 54 -8.61 -10.27 1.80
CA ALA A 54 -8.94 -11.25 0.75
C ALA A 54 -9.78 -10.61 -0.37
N SER A 55 -10.65 -9.66 -0.05
CA SER A 55 -11.46 -8.91 -1.02
C SER A 55 -10.73 -7.74 -1.66
N ALA A 56 -9.51 -7.39 -1.25
CA ALA A 56 -8.75 -6.27 -1.81
C ALA A 56 -8.69 -6.27 -3.36
N PRO A 57 -8.52 -7.41 -4.06
CA PRO A 57 -8.56 -7.43 -5.52
C PRO A 57 -9.95 -7.19 -6.14
N LEU A 58 -11.03 -7.47 -5.41
CA LEU A 58 -12.41 -7.16 -5.81
C LEU A 58 -12.71 -5.68 -5.57
N SER A 59 -12.39 -5.17 -4.38
CA SER A 59 -12.48 -3.75 -4.03
C SER A 59 -11.67 -2.91 -5.02
N ALA A 60 -10.51 -3.40 -5.43
CA ALA A 60 -9.71 -2.81 -6.48
C ALA A 60 -10.44 -2.70 -7.82
N ARG A 61 -11.15 -3.74 -8.26
CA ARG A 61 -11.93 -3.71 -9.50
C ARG A 61 -13.12 -2.74 -9.41
N PHE A 62 -13.74 -2.62 -8.24
CA PHE A 62 -14.82 -1.66 -8.00
C PHE A 62 -14.32 -0.21 -8.04
N LEU A 63 -13.20 0.05 -7.38
CA LEU A 63 -12.57 1.37 -7.37
C LEU A 63 -12.00 1.73 -8.74
N ALA A 64 -11.40 0.75 -9.43
CA ALA A 64 -10.73 0.97 -10.69
C ALA A 64 -11.65 1.65 -11.72
N PRO A 65 -11.17 2.69 -12.42
CA PRO A 65 -12.01 3.55 -13.23
C PRO A 65 -12.46 2.82 -14.48
N ARG A 66 -11.53 2.47 -15.40
CA ARG A 66 -11.71 1.56 -16.55
C ARG A 66 -10.32 1.07 -17.03
N PRO A 67 -10.16 -0.17 -17.52
CA PRO A 67 -8.92 -0.56 -18.21
C PRO A 67 -8.68 0.36 -19.42
N SER A 68 -7.43 0.81 -19.62
CA SER A 68 -7.10 1.66 -20.76
C SER A 68 -7.19 0.90 -22.08
N ARG A 69 -7.76 1.54 -23.10
CA ARG A 69 -7.81 1.03 -24.49
C ARG A 69 -6.80 1.73 -25.41
N ASP A 70 -5.99 2.64 -24.87
CA ASP A 70 -4.95 3.33 -25.63
C ASP A 70 -3.84 2.33 -26.00
N ALA A 71 -3.76 1.98 -27.29
CA ALA A 71 -2.82 0.99 -27.79
C ALA A 71 -1.36 1.44 -27.62
N VAL A 72 -1.08 2.74 -27.76
CA VAL A 72 0.28 3.29 -27.67
C VAL A 72 0.78 3.19 -26.23
N LEU A 73 -0.06 3.58 -25.26
CA LEU A 73 0.29 3.48 -23.85
C LEU A 73 0.39 2.02 -23.38
N GLN A 74 -0.49 1.14 -23.87
CA GLN A 74 -0.40 -0.30 -23.58
C GLN A 74 0.90 -0.91 -24.10
N GLU A 75 1.27 -0.61 -25.34
CA GLU A 75 2.51 -1.12 -25.93
C GLU A 75 3.75 -0.58 -25.19
N ARG A 76 3.75 0.72 -24.87
CA ARG A 76 4.82 1.32 -24.06
C ARG A 76 4.94 0.65 -22.69
N LEU A 77 3.82 0.43 -21.99
CA LEU A 77 3.83 -0.28 -20.71
C LEU A 77 4.39 -1.68 -20.86
N ALA A 78 3.96 -2.43 -21.89
CA ALA A 78 4.45 -3.78 -22.14
C ALA A 78 5.97 -3.83 -22.36
N ARG A 79 6.52 -2.87 -23.13
CA ARG A 79 7.98 -2.74 -23.32
C ARG A 79 8.70 -2.49 -22.00
N ILE A 80 8.20 -1.58 -21.16
CA ILE A 80 8.81 -1.27 -19.85
C ILE A 80 8.74 -2.49 -18.94
N VAL A 81 7.58 -3.14 -18.82
CA VAL A 81 7.38 -4.33 -17.97
C VAL A 81 8.33 -5.46 -18.36
N ALA A 82 8.59 -5.66 -19.65
CA ALA A 82 9.54 -6.67 -20.14
C ALA A 82 10.99 -6.43 -19.64
N THR A 83 11.33 -5.23 -19.19
CA THR A 83 12.65 -4.90 -18.61
C THR A 83 12.72 -5.10 -17.09
N VAL A 84 11.61 -5.46 -16.44
CA VAL A 84 11.53 -5.69 -14.99
C VAL A 84 11.52 -7.21 -14.72
N PRO A 85 12.57 -7.76 -14.09
CA PRO A 85 12.63 -9.19 -13.76
C PRO A 85 11.48 -9.65 -12.86
N ASP A 86 10.93 -10.84 -13.14
CA ASP A 86 9.86 -11.49 -12.37
C ASP A 86 8.71 -10.53 -11.99
N SER A 87 8.31 -9.67 -12.94
CA SER A 87 7.24 -8.71 -12.73
C SER A 87 5.89 -9.39 -12.59
N ARG A 88 5.12 -9.01 -11.56
CA ARG A 88 3.71 -9.40 -11.46
C ARG A 88 2.88 -8.78 -12.58
N PRO A 89 1.71 -9.34 -12.90
CA PRO A 89 0.82 -8.74 -13.89
C PRO A 89 0.55 -7.26 -13.60
N VAL A 90 0.94 -6.40 -14.55
CA VAL A 90 0.74 -4.95 -14.50
C VAL A 90 -0.41 -4.58 -15.41
N PHE A 91 -1.37 -3.83 -14.87
CA PHE A 91 -2.58 -3.43 -15.59
C PHE A 91 -2.65 -1.90 -15.69
N LEU A 92 -2.88 -1.42 -16.92
CA LEU A 92 -3.08 0.00 -17.20
C LEU A 92 -4.56 0.40 -17.08
N TYR A 93 -4.81 1.43 -16.29
CA TYR A 93 -6.14 2.00 -16.08
C TYR A 93 -6.22 3.44 -16.56
N ASP A 94 -7.33 3.78 -17.21
CA ASP A 94 -7.59 5.12 -17.70
C ASP A 94 -8.01 6.05 -16.56
N HIS A 95 -7.08 6.88 -16.09
CA HIS A 95 -7.29 7.86 -15.04
C HIS A 95 -6.22 8.97 -15.08
N ALA A 96 -6.62 10.22 -14.82
CA ALA A 96 -5.72 11.37 -14.83
C ALA A 96 -4.76 11.42 -13.62
N ASP A 97 -5.15 10.84 -12.48
CA ASP A 97 -4.30 10.76 -11.29
C ASP A 97 -3.01 10.00 -11.58
N LYS A 98 -1.91 10.36 -10.90
CA LYS A 98 -0.58 9.78 -11.13
C LYS A 98 -0.27 8.73 -10.07
N GLU A 99 -0.95 7.59 -10.13
CA GLU A 99 -0.86 6.54 -9.10
C GLU A 99 -0.37 5.21 -9.71
N ALA A 100 0.46 4.51 -8.94
CA ALA A 100 0.71 3.08 -9.09
C ALA A 100 0.46 2.41 -7.74
N ASN A 101 -0.03 1.17 -7.75
CA ASN A 101 -0.30 0.45 -6.51
C ASN A 101 -0.37 -1.06 -6.70
N THR A 102 0.26 -1.77 -5.78
CA THR A 102 0.18 -3.22 -5.66
C THR A 102 -0.99 -3.66 -4.79
N VAL A 103 -1.73 -4.68 -5.23
CA VAL A 103 -2.75 -5.37 -4.41
C VAL A 103 -2.57 -6.87 -4.40
N GLY A 104 -3.13 -7.51 -3.38
CA GLY A 104 -3.19 -8.96 -3.24
C GLY A 104 -2.41 -9.42 -2.02
N LEU A 105 -3.06 -10.19 -1.15
CA LEU A 105 -2.45 -10.69 0.08
C LEU A 105 -1.37 -11.75 -0.21
N LEU A 106 -1.66 -12.63 -1.17
CA LEU A 106 -0.76 -13.70 -1.59
C LEU A 106 0.00 -13.29 -2.86
N PRO A 107 1.30 -13.57 -2.97
CA PRO A 107 2.06 -13.24 -4.16
C PRO A 107 1.43 -13.82 -5.44
N SER A 108 0.99 -15.07 -5.42
CA SER A 108 0.37 -15.73 -6.59
C SER A 108 -0.88 -15.02 -7.14
N HIS A 109 -1.55 -14.21 -6.32
CA HIS A 109 -2.77 -13.48 -6.68
C HIS A 109 -2.55 -11.97 -6.72
N SER A 110 -1.32 -11.50 -6.56
CA SER A 110 -0.99 -10.08 -6.55
C SER A 110 -0.98 -9.50 -7.96
N ARG A 111 -1.33 -8.21 -8.06
CA ARG A 111 -1.24 -7.45 -9.30
C ARG A 111 -0.87 -6.00 -9.05
N ILE A 112 -0.26 -5.39 -10.04
CA ILE A 112 0.17 -4.00 -10.01
C ILE A 112 -0.77 -3.20 -10.91
N TYR A 113 -1.24 -2.07 -10.42
CA TYR A 113 -2.05 -1.12 -11.18
C TYR A 113 -1.24 0.12 -11.48
N VAL A 114 -1.36 0.63 -12.70
CA VAL A 114 -0.73 1.87 -13.15
C VAL A 114 -1.79 2.69 -13.87
N THR A 115 -1.80 4.01 -13.68
CA THR A 115 -2.68 4.91 -14.43
C THR A 115 -2.07 5.41 -15.72
N THR A 116 -2.92 5.74 -16.70
CA THR A 116 -2.52 6.51 -17.89
C THR A 116 -1.88 7.84 -17.50
N GLY A 117 -2.41 8.53 -16.48
CA GLY A 117 -1.85 9.78 -15.95
C GLY A 117 -0.43 9.64 -15.42
N LEU A 118 -0.11 8.57 -14.67
CA LEU A 118 1.25 8.33 -14.20
C LEU A 118 2.17 7.96 -15.36
N LEU A 119 1.76 6.99 -16.18
CA LEU A 119 2.56 6.50 -17.29
C LEU A 119 2.92 7.65 -18.24
N ALA A 120 1.96 8.49 -18.63
CA ALA A 120 2.19 9.62 -19.52
C ALA A 120 3.08 10.73 -18.92
N SER A 121 3.22 10.78 -17.59
CA SER A 121 3.96 11.84 -16.88
C SER A 121 5.39 11.43 -16.49
N MET A 122 5.80 10.19 -16.76
CA MET A 122 7.10 9.66 -16.37
C MET A 122 7.89 9.15 -17.59
N SER A 123 9.21 9.18 -17.51
CA SER A 123 10.07 8.53 -18.51
C SER A 123 9.98 7.00 -18.43
N ASP A 124 10.47 6.30 -19.45
CA ASP A 124 10.51 4.82 -19.44
C ASP A 124 11.38 4.31 -18.29
N GLU A 125 12.50 4.98 -18.03
CA GLU A 125 13.43 4.67 -16.94
C GLU A 125 12.81 4.92 -15.56
N GLY A 126 12.13 6.06 -15.38
CA GLY A 126 11.39 6.36 -14.15
C GLY A 126 10.25 5.38 -13.91
N MET A 127 9.48 5.06 -14.93
CA MET A 127 8.39 4.08 -14.83
C MET A 127 8.91 2.67 -14.53
N ARG A 128 10.06 2.29 -15.11
CA ARG A 128 10.75 1.03 -14.78
C ARG A 128 11.08 0.95 -13.28
N GLY A 129 11.58 2.03 -12.71
CA GLY A 129 11.82 2.13 -11.26
C GLY A 129 10.55 2.00 -10.42
N VAL A 130 9.45 2.66 -10.82
CA VAL A 130 8.15 2.55 -10.13
C VAL A 130 7.60 1.12 -10.17
N ILE A 131 7.60 0.47 -11.34
CA ILE A 131 7.10 -0.91 -11.45
C ILE A 131 7.95 -1.87 -10.62
N ALA A 132 9.28 -1.69 -10.63
CA ALA A 132 10.18 -2.50 -9.80
C ALA A 132 9.92 -2.29 -8.30
N HIS A 133 9.62 -1.07 -7.86
CA HIS A 133 9.25 -0.76 -6.47
C HIS A 133 7.95 -1.45 -6.06
N GLU A 134 6.90 -1.34 -6.88
CA GLU A 134 5.64 -2.04 -6.66
C GLU A 134 5.84 -3.57 -6.64
N ASN A 135 6.66 -4.10 -7.56
CA ASN A 135 6.99 -5.53 -7.58
C ASN A 135 7.74 -5.99 -6.32
N ALA A 136 8.63 -5.15 -5.79
CA ALA A 136 9.36 -5.43 -4.56
C ALA A 136 8.41 -5.55 -3.34
N HIS A 137 7.31 -4.80 -3.27
CA HIS A 137 6.30 -4.99 -2.23
C HIS A 137 5.68 -6.40 -2.23
N VAL A 138 5.53 -7.01 -3.42
CA VAL A 138 5.02 -8.37 -3.55
C VAL A 138 6.05 -9.39 -3.10
N HIS A 139 7.27 -9.30 -3.64
CA HIS A 139 8.35 -10.24 -3.34
C HIS A 139 8.69 -10.24 -1.84
N GLU A 140 8.71 -9.07 -1.22
CA GLU A 140 8.99 -8.90 0.21
C GLU A 140 7.76 -9.12 1.11
N ARG A 141 6.62 -9.50 0.53
CA ARG A 141 5.37 -9.84 1.24
C ARG A 141 4.89 -8.72 2.19
N HIS A 142 5.11 -7.46 1.82
CA HIS A 142 4.78 -6.31 2.67
C HIS A 142 3.28 -6.23 3.01
N ILE A 143 2.41 -6.64 2.09
CA ILE A 143 0.95 -6.67 2.31
C ILE A 143 0.59 -7.74 3.34
N PHE A 144 1.21 -8.93 3.27
CA PHE A 144 1.01 -10.00 4.26
C PHE A 144 1.56 -9.60 5.63
N ALA A 145 2.74 -8.96 5.69
CA ALA A 145 3.29 -8.46 6.94
C ALA A 145 2.36 -7.42 7.61
N THR A 146 1.78 -6.52 6.81
CA THR A 146 0.82 -5.51 7.31
C THR A 146 -0.49 -6.17 7.78
N PHE A 147 -0.98 -7.20 7.08
CA PHE A 147 -2.14 -7.99 7.49
C PHE A 147 -1.89 -8.70 8.83
N THR A 148 -0.75 -9.38 8.98
CA THR A 148 -0.37 -10.07 10.23
C THR A 148 -0.27 -9.09 11.38
N TYR A 149 0.36 -7.93 11.16
CA TYR A 149 0.40 -6.85 12.15
C TYR A 149 -1.02 -6.39 12.55
N ALA A 150 -1.91 -6.16 11.57
CA ALA A 150 -3.28 -5.72 11.85
C ALA A 150 -4.07 -6.75 12.67
N CYS A 151 -3.86 -8.05 12.40
CA CYS A 151 -4.47 -9.13 13.17
C CYS A 151 -3.97 -9.14 14.63
N CYS A 152 -2.65 -9.08 14.83
CA CYS A 152 -2.06 -9.02 16.17
C CYS A 152 -2.53 -7.76 16.93
N PHE A 153 -2.59 -6.62 16.25
CA PHE A 153 -3.10 -5.38 16.82
C PHE A 153 -4.56 -5.54 17.25
N ALA A 154 -5.44 -6.03 16.38
CA ALA A 154 -6.86 -6.19 16.70
C ALA A 154 -7.10 -7.10 17.90
N VAL A 155 -6.40 -8.26 17.97
CA VAL A 155 -6.50 -9.17 19.11
C VAL A 155 -6.03 -8.48 20.40
N SER A 156 -4.82 -7.92 20.39
CA SER A 156 -4.25 -7.26 21.57
C SER A 156 -5.06 -6.05 22.03
N SER A 157 -5.66 -5.29 21.11
CA SER A 157 -6.54 -4.16 21.44
C SER A 157 -7.76 -4.60 22.24
N HIS A 158 -8.40 -5.71 21.87
CA HIS A 158 -9.53 -6.24 22.64
C HIS A 158 -9.10 -6.82 23.99
N LEU A 159 -7.94 -7.46 24.06
CA LEU A 159 -7.48 -8.12 25.29
C LEU A 159 -6.89 -7.16 26.33
N LEU A 160 -6.22 -6.10 25.90
CA LEU A 160 -5.50 -5.19 26.79
C LEU A 160 -6.29 -3.94 27.17
N ASP A 161 -7.20 -3.47 26.30
CA ASP A 161 -7.99 -2.24 26.46
C ASP A 161 -7.18 -1.06 27.06
N ASN A 162 -6.01 -0.79 26.48
CA ASN A 162 -5.03 0.15 27.01
C ASN A 162 -4.59 1.17 25.96
N ASN A 163 -4.79 2.46 26.26
CA ASN A 163 -4.36 3.56 25.40
C ASN A 163 -2.85 3.55 25.12
N ASN A 164 -2.01 3.20 26.10
CA ASN A 164 -0.56 3.14 25.92
C ASN A 164 -0.17 2.06 24.91
N PHE A 165 -0.87 0.91 24.93
CA PHE A 165 -0.69 -0.13 23.91
C PHE A 165 -1.06 0.40 22.54
N PHE A 166 -2.20 1.10 22.40
CA PHE A 166 -2.61 1.72 21.14
C PHE A 166 -1.53 2.65 20.60
N PHE A 167 -1.01 3.58 21.41
CA PHE A 167 0.03 4.51 20.98
C PHE A 167 1.33 3.80 20.59
N ALA A 168 1.79 2.83 21.38
CA ALA A 168 2.99 2.06 21.07
C ALA A 168 2.83 1.25 19.77
N ALA A 169 1.69 0.59 19.60
CA ALA A 169 1.37 -0.15 18.40
C ALA A 169 1.29 0.78 17.17
N PHE A 170 0.66 1.95 17.31
CA PHE A 170 0.58 2.95 16.24
C PHE A 170 1.96 3.42 15.80
N LEU A 171 2.87 3.75 16.73
CA LEU A 171 4.25 4.12 16.39
C LEU A 171 5.00 2.96 15.71
N LEU A 172 4.80 1.73 16.16
CA LEU A 172 5.35 0.54 15.51
C LEU A 172 4.81 0.39 14.08
N PHE A 173 3.51 0.63 13.85
CA PHE A 173 2.91 0.60 12.51
C PHE A 173 3.58 1.63 11.58
N LEU A 174 3.78 2.86 12.04
CA LEU A 174 4.47 3.89 11.26
C LEU A 174 5.90 3.44 10.91
N GLY A 175 6.61 2.83 11.86
CA GLY A 175 7.95 2.27 11.66
C GLY A 175 7.97 1.14 10.62
N ILE A 176 7.04 0.18 10.71
CA ILE A 176 6.89 -0.92 9.76
C ILE A 176 6.62 -0.39 8.35
N ARG A 177 5.69 0.57 8.20
CA ARG A 177 5.37 1.16 6.90
C ARG A 177 6.59 1.81 6.25
N ARG A 178 7.38 2.59 7.01
CA ARG A 178 8.64 3.17 6.50
C ARG A 178 9.67 2.13 6.11
N TYR A 179 9.84 1.12 6.97
CA TYR A 179 10.77 0.03 6.69
C TYR A 179 10.41 -0.65 5.37
N CYS A 180 9.13 -0.92 5.13
CA CYS A 180 8.66 -1.50 3.87
C CYS A 180 8.99 -0.61 2.66
N GLU A 181 8.81 0.71 2.74
CA GLU A 181 9.14 1.63 1.64
C GLU A 181 10.64 1.62 1.32
N TYR A 182 11.51 1.72 2.33
CA TYR A 182 12.96 1.63 2.10
C TYR A 182 13.42 0.28 1.58
N ARG A 183 12.78 -0.80 2.04
CA ARG A 183 13.08 -2.15 1.58
C ARG A 183 12.61 -2.34 0.12
N ALA A 184 11.47 -1.78 -0.24
CA ALA A 184 10.97 -1.78 -1.62
C ALA A 184 11.87 -0.97 -2.55
N ASP A 185 12.33 0.21 -2.13
CA ASP A 185 13.32 1.02 -2.89
C ASP A 185 14.64 0.28 -3.09
N ALA A 186 15.15 -0.37 -2.05
CA ALA A 186 16.36 -1.18 -2.14
C ALA A 186 16.18 -2.39 -3.07
N GLY A 187 15.04 -3.08 -2.98
CA GLY A 187 14.70 -4.21 -3.87
C GLY A 187 14.57 -3.78 -5.33
N ALA A 188 13.95 -2.63 -5.59
CA ALA A 188 13.86 -2.04 -6.92
C ALA A 188 15.25 -1.69 -7.47
N ALA A 189 16.09 -1.01 -6.68
CA ALA A 189 17.45 -0.67 -7.08
C ALA A 189 18.32 -1.90 -7.37
N GLN A 190 18.12 -3.01 -6.65
CA GLN A 190 18.78 -4.29 -6.92
C GLN A 190 18.26 -4.96 -8.20
N SER A 191 16.97 -4.83 -8.49
CA SER A 191 16.31 -5.50 -9.61
C SER A 191 16.53 -4.81 -10.96
N VAL A 192 16.42 -3.48 -11.01
CA VAL A 192 16.47 -2.70 -12.25
C VAL A 192 17.62 -1.68 -12.29
N GLY A 193 18.44 -1.63 -11.23
CA GLY A 193 19.53 -0.68 -11.10
C GLY A 193 19.17 0.55 -10.30
N ARG A 194 20.18 1.14 -9.65
CA ARG A 194 20.02 2.32 -8.80
C ARG A 194 19.53 3.55 -9.56
N GLU A 195 20.01 3.74 -10.80
CA GLU A 195 19.65 4.89 -11.62
C GLU A 195 18.16 4.91 -12.01
N ALA A 196 17.58 3.75 -12.33
CA ALA A 196 16.13 3.62 -12.57
C ALA A 196 15.31 4.08 -11.36
N MET A 197 15.67 3.60 -10.16
CA MET A 197 14.97 3.96 -8.94
C MET A 197 15.15 5.44 -8.58
N LEU A 198 16.35 6.01 -8.74
CA LEU A 198 16.59 7.43 -8.48
C LEU A 198 15.86 8.32 -9.48
N THR A 199 15.83 7.94 -10.76
CA THR A 199 15.05 8.64 -11.79
C THR A 199 13.57 8.64 -11.44
N ALA A 200 13.02 7.50 -11.02
CA ALA A 200 11.65 7.39 -10.55
C ALA A 200 11.33 8.36 -9.41
N LEU A 201 12.17 8.38 -8.37
CA LEU A 201 11.97 9.25 -7.20
C LEU A 201 12.10 10.74 -7.54
N ARG A 202 13.03 11.11 -8.43
CA ARG A 202 13.21 12.50 -8.88
C ARG A 202 11.99 12.98 -9.68
N GLU A 203 11.51 12.17 -10.61
CA GLU A 203 10.31 12.48 -11.40
C GLU A 203 9.08 12.58 -10.49
N LEU A 204 8.90 11.64 -9.56
CA LEU A 204 7.82 11.71 -8.56
C LEU A 204 7.92 12.97 -7.70
N ALA A 205 9.12 13.45 -7.36
CA ALA A 205 9.30 14.68 -6.60
C ALA A 205 8.89 15.93 -7.38
N VAL A 206 9.03 15.91 -8.71
CA VAL A 206 8.50 16.96 -9.60
C VAL A 206 6.97 16.88 -9.68
N LEU A 207 6.41 15.67 -9.77
CA LEU A 207 4.96 15.46 -9.84
C LEU A 207 4.24 15.79 -8.52
N TYR A 208 4.91 15.58 -7.40
CA TYR A 208 4.39 15.76 -6.04
C TYR A 208 5.32 16.65 -5.20
N PRO A 209 5.37 17.97 -5.46
CA PRO A 209 6.26 18.86 -4.73
C PRO A 209 5.87 18.90 -3.24
N SER A 210 6.79 18.45 -2.38
CA SER A 210 6.58 18.46 -0.94
C SER A 210 6.69 19.88 -0.38
N LYS A 211 5.73 20.30 0.46
CA LYS A 211 5.83 21.57 1.17
C LYS A 211 6.93 21.50 2.24
N SER A 212 7.67 22.60 2.43
CA SER A 212 8.83 22.65 3.33
C SER A 212 8.52 22.26 4.78
N TRP A 213 7.32 22.60 5.26
CA TRP A 213 6.88 22.27 6.62
C TRP A 213 6.68 20.76 6.86
N VAL A 214 6.48 19.95 5.81
CA VAL A 214 6.25 18.50 5.93
C VAL A 214 7.46 17.82 6.55
N ARG A 215 8.65 18.41 6.43
CA ARG A 215 9.90 17.90 7.03
C ARG A 215 9.82 17.87 8.57
N TRP A 216 9.20 18.88 9.20
CA TRP A 216 9.06 18.97 10.65
C TRP A 216 8.15 17.89 11.23
N PHE A 217 7.13 17.49 10.48
CA PHE A 217 6.21 16.41 10.87
C PHE A 217 6.50 15.10 10.17
N SER A 218 7.66 15.00 9.51
CA SER A 218 8.01 13.82 8.73
C SER A 218 8.04 12.59 9.61
N PHE A 219 8.40 12.68 10.89
CA PHE A 219 8.41 11.60 11.89
C PHE A 219 7.01 11.03 12.22
N ALA A 220 5.95 11.80 12.00
CA ALA A 220 4.57 11.38 12.26
C ALA A 220 3.89 10.74 11.04
N ASN A 221 4.56 10.71 9.89
CA ASN A 221 4.02 10.11 8.67
C ASN A 221 4.36 8.62 8.53
N ALA A 222 3.40 7.84 8.01
CA ALA A 222 3.61 6.42 7.69
C ALA A 222 4.58 6.21 6.51
N TYR A 223 4.74 7.22 5.65
CA TYR A 223 5.60 7.19 4.48
C TYR A 223 6.79 8.13 4.65
N PRO A 224 8.03 7.69 4.36
CA PRO A 224 9.19 8.56 4.33
C PRO A 224 9.07 9.56 3.18
N THR A 225 9.67 10.74 3.34
CA THR A 225 9.68 11.74 2.26
C THR A 225 10.49 11.25 1.06
N LEU A 226 10.18 11.73 -0.15
CA LEU A 226 10.93 11.38 -1.36
C LEU A 226 12.43 11.71 -1.22
N ALA A 227 12.78 12.81 -0.54
CA ALA A 227 14.18 13.16 -0.25
C ALA A 227 14.89 12.12 0.63
N MET A 228 14.20 11.58 1.64
CA MET A 228 14.75 10.52 2.49
C MET A 228 14.95 9.22 1.70
N ARG A 229 13.97 8.88 0.83
CA ARG A 229 14.05 7.71 -0.06
C ARG A 229 15.21 7.82 -1.05
N MET A 230 15.37 8.98 -1.70
CA MET A 230 16.49 9.24 -2.62
C MET A 230 17.83 9.06 -1.90
N ARG A 231 18.00 9.67 -0.73
CA ARG A 231 19.22 9.54 0.08
C ARG A 231 19.49 8.09 0.50
N ALA A 232 18.45 7.34 0.86
CA ALA A 232 18.58 5.93 1.24
C ALA A 232 19.08 5.08 0.05
N VAL A 233 18.57 5.32 -1.15
CA VAL A 233 19.02 4.64 -2.39
C VAL A 233 20.44 5.06 -2.76
N GLU A 234 20.78 6.34 -2.67
CA GLU A 234 22.13 6.86 -2.98
C GLU A 234 23.20 6.26 -2.07
N THR A 235 22.92 6.19 -0.76
CA THR A 235 23.87 5.73 0.26
C THR A 235 23.85 4.22 0.50
N GLY A 236 22.84 3.51 -0.02
CA GLY A 236 22.58 2.10 0.29
C GLY A 236 22.17 1.85 1.75
N ARG A 237 22.02 2.89 2.58
CA ARG A 237 21.60 2.76 3.97
C ARG A 237 20.08 2.79 4.04
N LYS A 238 19.50 1.76 4.66
CA LYS A 238 18.07 1.73 5.04
C LYS A 238 17.91 2.73 6.19
N ALA A 239 17.65 4.00 5.88
CA ALA A 239 17.60 5.08 6.85
C ALA A 239 16.40 4.92 7.80
N LEU A 240 16.57 4.15 8.86
CA LEU A 240 15.61 4.11 9.97
C LEU A 240 15.76 5.28 10.95
N LEU A 241 16.82 6.10 10.79
CA LEU A 241 17.11 7.31 11.56
C LEU A 241 17.81 8.35 10.67
#